data_AF-A0A0B6ZZ38-F1
#
_entry.id   AF-A0A0B6ZZ38-F1
#
_cell.length_a   1.000
_cell.length_b   1.000
_cell.length_c   1.000
_cell.angle_alpha   90.00
_cell.angle_beta   90.00
_cell.angle_gamma   90.00
#
_symmetry.space_group_name_H-M   'P 1'
#
loop_
_entity.id
_entity.type
_entity.pdbx_description
1 polymer ?
#
loop_
_entity_poly.entity_id
_entity_poly.type
_entity_poly.pdbx_seq_one_letter_code
_entity_poly.pdbx_strand_id
1 'polypeptide(L)'
;TIVSISLASLISLLTILNIMTSFRNNLFALYRGDFRKIPPPSESSAINLCVGSVKFAGYQVAYIFWAYIVTVVVLFILTIILAALISLLAAGTTDWLVYRILQIWPGVLIGLVLYLTQLGAAKWFFLQDPGEHLRLNNRRFYFIFTYFMFFFNIFMGIMSCLIRIIEAIAIGIVVLARLDNSTLPRSFEFLDPGFSAYCGFIHMEAAHTHPVVSVFIRLLTTMSVGRKENTDSARVQISTNENLNRLRTSRNYARFQNDDTISVTKRGVKDIARFNWHVTYTLLNNPMIRIYRKGYIQALRKARSEGIHIPVSDKMFTEFDLVKSSEQKEKERLEELDKIKSLKTISQLKNATNFTAMVDGRNETVAMGDIGVSEQVKEGVYQMQTFV
;
A
#
# COMPACT_ATOMS: atom_id res chain seq x y z
N THR A 1 38.17 -6.54 -23.01
CA THR A 1 37.78 -7.56 -22.01
C THR A 1 38.07 -7.11 -20.59
N ILE A 2 39.33 -6.84 -20.21
CA ILE A 2 39.68 -6.40 -18.84
C ILE A 2 38.97 -5.08 -18.50
N VAL A 3 39.04 -4.10 -19.40
CA VAL A 3 38.37 -2.81 -19.23
C VAL A 3 36.86 -2.97 -19.03
N SER A 4 36.19 -3.75 -19.89
CA SER A 4 34.74 -3.97 -19.80
C SER A 4 34.32 -4.67 -18.51
N ILE A 5 35.10 -5.65 -18.03
CA ILE A 5 34.84 -6.34 -16.75
C ILE A 5 35.04 -5.38 -15.57
N SER A 6 36.13 -4.61 -15.56
CA SER A 6 36.42 -3.64 -14.50
C SER A 6 35.38 -2.52 -14.41
N LEU A 7 34.89 -2.05 -15.56
CA LEU A 7 33.86 -1.02 -15.59
C LEU A 7 32.49 -1.60 -15.18
N ALA A 8 32.16 -2.82 -15.62
CA ALA A 8 30.93 -3.51 -15.21
C ALA A 8 30.90 -3.76 -13.69
N SER A 9 32.03 -4.17 -13.09
CA SER A 9 32.12 -4.38 -11.65
C SER A 9 31.99 -3.08 -10.87
N LEU A 10 32.60 -1.99 -11.34
CA LEU A 10 32.42 -0.67 -10.74
C LEU A 10 30.97 -0.19 -10.82
N ILE A 11 30.32 -0.33 -11.99
CA ILE A 11 28.91 0.02 -12.17
C ILE A 11 28.03 -0.81 -11.24
N SER A 12 28.26 -2.12 -11.13
CA SER A 12 27.51 -3.01 -10.24
C SER A 12 27.68 -2.62 -8.77
N LEU A 13 28.89 -2.22 -8.36
CA LEU A 13 29.12 -1.74 -6.99
C LEU A 13 28.35 -0.44 -6.72
N LEU A 14 28.40 0.51 -7.65
CA LEU A 14 27.67 1.77 -7.54
C LEU A 14 26.14 1.57 -7.52
N THR A 15 25.62 0.62 -8.32
CA THR A 15 24.17 0.31 -8.30
C THR A 15 23.74 -0.29 -6.97
N ILE A 16 24.54 -1.17 -6.37
CA ILE A 16 24.25 -1.74 -5.04
C ILE A 16 24.22 -0.64 -3.97
N LEU A 17 25.20 0.27 -3.95
CA LEU A 17 25.22 1.40 -3.01
C LEU A 17 24.00 2.32 -3.19
N ASN A 18 23.58 2.54 -4.43
CA ASN A 18 22.40 3.32 -4.74
C ASN A 18 21.11 2.62 -4.30
N ILE A 19 21.00 1.29 -4.48
CA ILE A 19 19.87 0.49 -4.00
C ILE A 19 19.73 0.61 -2.49
N MET A 20 20.83 0.54 -1.72
CA MET A 20 20.79 0.69 -0.26
C MET A 20 20.27 2.08 0.17
N THR A 21 20.74 3.13 -0.49
CA THR A 21 20.31 4.50 -0.20
C THR A 21 18.85 4.73 -0.58
N SER A 22 18.44 4.23 -1.75
CA SER A 22 17.07 4.30 -2.25
C SER A 22 16.10 3.54 -1.35
N PHE A 23 16.48 2.33 -0.88
CA PHE A 23 15.69 1.55 0.07
C PHE A 23 15.37 2.34 1.33
N ARG A 24 16.37 2.99 1.94
CA ARG A 24 16.17 3.79 3.16
C ARG A 24 15.23 4.98 2.90
N ASN A 25 15.41 5.68 1.79
CA ASN A 25 14.58 6.82 1.43
C ASN A 25 13.13 6.41 1.15
N ASN A 26 12.94 5.30 0.42
CA ASN A 26 11.63 4.74 0.12
C ASN A 26 10.91 4.27 1.40
N LEU A 27 11.62 3.62 2.31
CA LEU A 27 11.07 3.17 3.60
C LEU A 27 10.64 4.36 4.47
N PHE A 28 11.44 5.43 4.52
CA PHE A 28 11.09 6.66 5.24
C PHE A 28 9.93 7.42 4.60
N ALA A 29 9.82 7.43 3.28
CA ALA A 29 8.66 7.98 2.59
C ALA A 29 7.40 7.19 2.95
N LEU A 30 7.50 5.86 3.02
CA LEU A 30 6.39 4.99 3.35
C LEU A 30 5.92 5.15 4.81
N TYR A 31 6.84 5.33 5.77
CA TYR A 31 6.48 5.67 7.16
C TYR A 31 5.73 7.02 7.28
N ARG A 32 5.93 7.94 6.34
CA ARG A 32 5.20 9.22 6.28
C ARG A 32 3.85 9.10 5.56
N GLY A 33 3.56 7.94 4.96
CA GLY A 33 2.40 7.75 4.09
C GLY A 33 2.53 8.46 2.73
N ASP A 34 3.75 8.69 2.25
CA ASP A 34 3.98 9.23 0.90
C ASP A 34 4.04 8.11 -0.14
N PHE A 35 3.00 8.01 -0.97
CA PHE A 35 2.81 6.99 -2.00
C PHE A 35 3.12 7.49 -3.43
N ARG A 36 3.92 8.56 -3.58
CA ARG A 36 4.24 9.10 -4.92
C ARG A 36 5.03 8.13 -5.81
N LYS A 37 5.94 7.36 -5.21
CA LYS A 37 6.88 6.46 -5.89
C LYS A 37 6.47 5.00 -5.82
N ILE A 38 5.86 4.58 -4.71
CA ILE A 38 5.39 3.22 -4.49
C ILE A 38 3.87 3.27 -4.37
N PRO A 39 3.13 2.46 -5.13
CA PRO A 39 1.67 2.46 -5.06
C PRO A 39 1.19 2.10 -3.66
N PRO A 40 0.06 2.69 -3.21
CA PRO A 40 -0.47 2.42 -1.89
C PRO A 40 -0.87 0.95 -1.73
N PRO A 41 -0.79 0.39 -0.51
CA PRO A 41 -1.09 -1.02 -0.25
C PRO A 41 -2.56 -1.37 -0.53
N SER A 42 -3.45 -0.38 -0.64
CA SER A 42 -4.87 -0.59 -1.00
C SER A 42 -5.09 -1.04 -2.45
N GLU A 43 -4.13 -0.80 -3.34
CA GLU A 43 -4.23 -1.20 -4.75
C GLU A 43 -3.91 -2.69 -4.96
N SER A 44 -3.31 -3.35 -3.96
CA SER A 44 -2.88 -4.74 -4.05
C SER A 44 -3.46 -5.58 -2.89
N SER A 45 -3.70 -6.87 -3.15
CA SER A 45 -4.22 -7.76 -2.11
C SER A 45 -3.11 -8.11 -1.11
N ALA A 46 -3.44 -8.22 0.19
CA ALA A 46 -2.47 -8.57 1.24
C ALA A 46 -1.69 -9.87 0.92
N ILE A 47 -2.35 -10.83 0.25
CA ILE A 47 -1.73 -12.07 -0.24
C ILE A 47 -0.63 -11.76 -1.27
N ASN A 48 -0.91 -10.89 -2.25
CA ASN A 48 0.07 -10.51 -3.26
C ASN A 48 1.27 -9.78 -2.65
N LEU A 49 1.06 -8.89 -1.68
CA LEU A 49 2.16 -8.23 -0.97
C LEU A 49 3.05 -9.24 -0.24
N CYS A 50 2.43 -10.19 0.47
CA CYS A 50 3.15 -11.25 1.20
C CYS A 50 3.94 -12.17 0.26
N VAL A 51 3.33 -12.59 -0.86
CA VAL A 51 4.03 -13.37 -1.88
C VAL A 51 5.19 -12.57 -2.49
N GLY A 52 4.99 -11.27 -2.70
CA GLY A 52 6.04 -10.35 -3.16
C GLY A 52 7.23 -10.29 -2.20
N SER A 53 6.98 -10.16 -0.89
CA SER A 53 8.05 -10.13 0.12
C SER A 53 8.84 -11.43 0.17
N VAL A 54 8.19 -12.59 0.01
CA VAL A 54 8.86 -13.89 -0.03
C VAL A 54 9.76 -14.03 -1.27
N LYS A 55 9.32 -13.49 -2.42
CA LYS A 55 10.08 -13.58 -3.69
C LYS A 55 11.26 -12.61 -3.77
N PHE A 56 11.16 -11.47 -3.09
CA PHE A 56 12.08 -10.33 -3.28
C PHE A 56 13.55 -10.69 -3.16
N ALA A 57 13.96 -11.41 -2.10
CA ALA A 57 15.37 -11.73 -1.89
C ALA A 57 15.98 -12.55 -3.04
N GLY A 58 15.25 -13.54 -3.56
CA GLY A 58 15.68 -14.34 -4.70
C GLY A 58 15.73 -13.53 -6.00
N TYR A 59 14.71 -12.69 -6.25
CA TYR A 59 14.68 -11.83 -7.43
C TYR A 59 15.82 -10.80 -7.41
N GLN A 60 16.11 -10.19 -6.26
CA GLN A 60 17.17 -9.18 -6.16
C GLN A 60 18.53 -9.75 -6.57
N VAL A 61 18.89 -10.94 -6.08
CA VAL A 61 20.16 -11.60 -6.43
C VAL A 61 20.17 -11.99 -7.90
N ALA A 62 19.08 -12.59 -8.41
CA ALA A 62 18.99 -13.02 -9.80
C ALA A 62 19.12 -11.83 -10.78
N TYR A 63 18.46 -10.71 -10.50
CA TYR A 63 18.49 -9.52 -11.35
C TYR A 63 19.86 -8.84 -11.33
N ILE A 64 20.52 -8.74 -10.16
CA ILE A 64 21.90 -8.22 -10.09
C ILE A 64 22.84 -9.10 -10.93
N PHE A 65 22.74 -10.43 -10.81
CA PHE A 65 23.57 -11.36 -11.57
C PHE A 65 23.35 -11.24 -13.08
N TRP A 66 22.10 -11.27 -13.53
CA TRP A 66 21.78 -11.13 -14.95
C TRP A 66 22.15 -9.76 -15.49
N ALA A 67 21.88 -8.68 -14.76
CA ALA A 67 22.27 -7.34 -15.16
C ALA A 67 23.79 -7.19 -15.28
N TYR A 68 24.56 -7.84 -14.40
CA TYR A 68 26.02 -7.88 -14.53
C TYR A 68 26.46 -8.56 -15.83
N ILE A 69 25.91 -9.74 -16.16
CA ILE A 69 26.22 -10.44 -17.42
C ILE A 69 25.90 -9.56 -18.63
N VAL A 70 24.69 -8.99 -18.68
CA VAL A 70 24.27 -8.12 -19.80
C VAL A 70 25.18 -6.89 -19.90
N THR A 71 25.51 -6.27 -18.77
CA THR A 71 26.40 -5.09 -18.75
C THR A 71 27.80 -5.44 -19.26
N VAL A 72 28.36 -6.59 -18.87
CA VAL A 72 29.67 -7.06 -19.38
C VAL A 72 29.62 -7.27 -20.89
N VAL A 73 28.59 -7.92 -21.42
CA VAL A 73 28.45 -8.17 -22.86
C VAL A 73 28.31 -6.87 -23.64
N VAL A 74 27.44 -5.95 -23.19
CA VAL A 74 27.24 -4.66 -23.86
C VAL A 74 28.52 -3.83 -23.82
N LEU A 75 29.17 -3.71 -22.66
CA LEU A 75 30.44 -2.98 -22.55
C LEU A 75 31.55 -3.64 -23.36
N PHE A 76 31.56 -4.96 -23.46
CA PHE A 76 32.53 -5.66 -24.30
C PHE A 76 32.37 -5.29 -25.77
N ILE A 77 31.13 -5.35 -26.30
CA ILE A 77 30.82 -4.91 -27.68
C ILE A 77 31.20 -3.44 -27.87
N LEU A 78 30.85 -2.56 -26.93
CA LEU A 78 31.20 -1.13 -26.97
C LEU A 78 32.72 -0.93 -27.02
N THR A 79 33.48 -1.65 -26.19
CA THR A 79 34.95 -1.54 -26.16
C THR A 79 35.60 -2.07 -27.43
N ILE A 80 35.03 -3.10 -28.08
CA ILE A 80 35.51 -3.58 -29.40
C ILE A 80 35.28 -2.50 -30.45
N ILE A 81 34.08 -1.91 -30.50
CA ILE A 81 33.76 -0.84 -31.46
C ILE A 81 34.69 0.35 -31.26
N LEU A 82 34.91 0.76 -30.01
CA LEU A 82 35.84 1.85 -29.68
C LEU A 82 37.29 1.51 -30.04
N ALA A 83 37.74 0.29 -29.75
CA ALA A 83 39.10 -0.15 -30.10
C ALA A 83 39.31 -0.22 -31.62
N ALA A 84 38.31 -0.65 -32.38
CA ALA A 84 38.33 -0.65 -33.84
C ALA A 84 38.36 0.79 -34.39
N LEU A 85 37.56 1.70 -33.81
CA LEU A 85 37.54 3.12 -34.17
C LEU A 85 38.89 3.79 -33.92
N ILE A 86 39.49 3.57 -32.75
CA ILE A 86 40.79 4.13 -32.36
C ILE A 86 41.90 3.55 -33.24
N SER A 87 41.89 2.24 -33.49
CA SER A 87 42.87 1.60 -34.38
C SER A 87 42.78 2.13 -35.81
N LEU A 88 41.56 2.35 -36.32
CA LEU A 88 41.34 2.95 -37.64
C LEU A 88 41.85 4.41 -37.69
N LEU A 89 41.63 5.17 -36.61
CA LEU A 89 42.12 6.54 -36.48
C LEU A 89 43.65 6.60 -36.43
N ALA A 90 44.28 5.68 -35.70
CA ALA A 90 45.74 5.58 -35.58
C ALA A 90 46.42 5.06 -36.85
N ALA A 91 45.76 4.18 -37.61
CA ALA A 91 46.28 3.64 -38.87
C ALA A 91 46.24 4.66 -40.03
N GLY A 92 45.69 5.86 -39.83
CA GLY A 92 45.63 6.91 -40.84
C GLY A 92 44.58 6.67 -41.94
N THR A 93 43.90 5.52 -41.96
CA THR A 93 42.82 5.18 -42.90
C THR A 93 41.49 5.88 -42.54
N THR A 94 41.58 7.18 -42.26
CA THR A 94 40.48 8.01 -41.76
C THR A 94 39.66 8.63 -42.88
N ASP A 95 40.16 8.62 -44.12
CA ASP A 95 39.54 9.29 -45.26
C ASP A 95 38.08 8.87 -45.46
N TRP A 96 37.78 7.57 -45.33
CA TRP A 96 36.40 7.07 -45.44
C TRP A 96 35.50 7.58 -44.30
N LEU A 97 36.00 7.60 -43.06
CA LEU A 97 35.24 8.01 -41.88
C LEU A 97 35.03 9.53 -41.87
N VAL A 98 36.09 10.29 -42.14
CA VAL A 98 36.07 11.75 -42.27
C VAL A 98 35.15 12.17 -43.40
N TYR A 99 35.20 11.50 -44.56
CA TYR A 99 34.27 11.77 -45.66
C TYR A 99 32.80 11.57 -45.25
N ARG A 100 32.50 10.49 -44.52
CA ARG A 100 31.14 10.21 -44.04
C ARG A 100 30.68 11.22 -42.98
N ILE A 101 31.56 11.61 -42.05
CA ILE A 101 31.26 12.69 -41.09
C ILE A 101 31.03 14.01 -41.82
N LEU A 102 31.90 14.35 -42.79
CA LEU A 102 31.82 15.57 -43.59
C LEU A 102 30.52 15.64 -44.42
N GLN A 103 29.95 14.49 -44.77
CA GLN A 103 28.66 14.40 -45.44
C GLN A 103 27.45 14.56 -44.49
N ILE A 104 27.55 14.09 -43.25
CA ILE A 104 26.43 14.05 -42.29
C ILE A 104 26.29 15.36 -41.48
N TRP A 105 27.40 16.01 -41.11
CA TRP A 105 27.37 17.18 -40.24
C TRP A 105 26.53 18.38 -40.74
N PRO A 106 26.40 18.68 -42.06
CA PRO A 106 25.57 19.79 -42.50
C PRO A 106 24.09 19.53 -42.20
N GLY A 107 23.64 18.29 -42.31
CA GLY A 107 22.26 17.89 -41.97
C GLY A 107 21.96 18.07 -40.49
N VAL A 108 22.90 17.69 -39.62
CA VAL A 108 22.78 17.91 -38.16
C VAL A 108 22.78 19.40 -37.84
N LEU A 109 23.64 20.19 -38.49
CA LEU A 109 23.69 21.64 -38.32
C LEU A 109 22.37 22.30 -38.74
N ILE A 110 21.81 21.93 -39.89
CA ILE A 110 20.51 22.44 -40.35
C ILE A 110 19.41 22.09 -39.34
N GLY A 111 19.37 20.86 -38.83
CA GLY A 111 18.42 20.46 -37.79
C GLY A 111 18.55 21.30 -36.51
N LEU A 112 19.78 21.57 -36.06
CA LEU A 112 20.05 22.42 -34.91
C LEU A 112 19.60 23.87 -35.15
N VAL A 113 19.92 24.45 -36.32
CA VAL A 113 19.51 25.80 -36.69
C VAL A 113 17.99 25.92 -36.74
N LEU A 114 17.29 24.93 -37.29
CA LEU A 114 15.83 24.89 -37.33
C LEU A 114 15.23 24.82 -35.92
N TYR A 115 15.78 23.98 -35.04
CA TYR A 115 15.36 23.92 -33.64
C TYR A 115 15.56 25.27 -32.92
N LEU A 116 16.72 25.90 -33.06
CA LEU A 116 17.00 27.22 -32.47
C LEU A 116 16.08 28.30 -33.05
N THR A 117 15.78 28.25 -34.35
CA THR A 117 14.85 29.16 -35.02
C THR A 117 13.46 29.03 -34.43
N GLN A 118 12.98 27.80 -34.19
CA GLN A 118 11.68 27.55 -33.57
C GLN A 118 11.63 28.09 -32.13
N LEU A 119 12.70 27.89 -31.34
CA LEU A 119 12.80 28.41 -29.98
C LEU A 119 12.80 29.95 -29.94
N GLY A 120 13.58 30.58 -30.82
CA GLY A 120 13.64 32.04 -30.97
C GLY A 120 12.30 32.62 -31.43
N ALA A 121 11.67 31.99 -32.44
CA ALA A 121 10.36 32.39 -32.95
C ALA A 121 9.27 32.27 -31.88
N ALA A 122 9.30 31.21 -31.07
CA ALA A 122 8.40 31.04 -29.93
C ALA A 122 8.57 32.17 -28.91
N LYS A 123 9.81 32.48 -28.50
CA LYS A 123 10.09 33.47 -27.46
C LYS A 123 9.81 34.91 -27.90
N TRP A 124 10.11 35.27 -29.15
CA TRP A 124 10.07 36.65 -29.60
C TRP A 124 8.85 37.02 -30.45
N PHE A 125 8.25 36.07 -31.19
CA PHE A 125 7.17 36.37 -32.13
C PHE A 125 5.82 35.76 -31.74
N PHE A 126 5.80 34.55 -31.19
CA PHE A 126 4.54 33.84 -30.93
C PHE A 126 3.98 34.10 -29.53
N LEU A 127 4.81 34.07 -28.50
CA LEU A 127 4.36 34.08 -27.11
C LEU A 127 4.28 35.50 -26.54
N GLN A 128 3.24 35.79 -25.76
CA GLN A 128 3.09 37.03 -25.00
C GLN A 128 3.91 36.96 -23.70
N ASP A 129 4.56 38.07 -23.32
CA ASP A 129 5.37 38.23 -22.11
C ASP A 129 6.37 37.07 -21.88
N PRO A 130 7.59 37.16 -22.41
CA PRO A 130 8.50 36.08 -22.89
C PRO A 130 8.46 34.71 -22.16
N GLY A 131 7.31 34.02 -22.21
CA GLY A 131 7.12 32.70 -21.59
C GLY A 131 6.47 32.66 -20.20
N GLU A 132 5.99 33.78 -19.66
CA GLU A 132 5.33 33.80 -18.35
C GLU A 132 3.94 33.14 -18.39
N HIS A 133 3.22 33.33 -19.49
CA HIS A 133 1.90 32.75 -19.70
C HIS A 133 1.84 32.06 -21.08
N LEU A 134 1.21 30.88 -21.14
CA LEU A 134 0.99 30.17 -22.41
C LEU A 134 -0.13 30.85 -23.22
N ARG A 135 0.17 32.03 -23.77
CA ARG A 135 -0.76 32.86 -24.58
C ARG A 135 -0.07 33.33 -25.85
N LEU A 136 -0.74 33.14 -26.98
CA LEU A 136 -0.23 33.53 -28.30
C LEU A 136 -0.59 34.99 -28.60
N ASN A 137 0.39 35.79 -29.00
CA ASN A 137 0.17 37.17 -29.45
C ASN A 137 -0.25 37.20 -30.94
N ASN A 138 0.58 36.64 -31.83
CA ASN A 138 0.29 36.61 -33.28
C ASN A 138 -0.15 35.21 -33.77
N ARG A 139 -1.41 34.86 -33.48
CA ARG A 139 -1.98 33.54 -33.77
C ARG A 139 -1.95 33.16 -35.26
N ARG A 140 -2.15 34.12 -36.18
CA ARG A 140 -2.15 33.84 -37.63
C ARG A 140 -0.76 33.44 -38.13
N PHE A 141 0.26 34.18 -37.70
CA PHE A 141 1.64 33.90 -38.08
C PHE A 141 2.14 32.56 -37.50
N TYR A 142 1.73 32.22 -36.27
CA TYR A 142 1.99 30.91 -35.68
C TYR A 142 1.48 29.76 -36.55
N PHE A 143 0.25 29.84 -37.09
CA PHE A 143 -0.29 28.80 -37.95
C PHE A 143 0.47 28.68 -39.29
N ILE A 144 0.83 29.81 -39.91
CA ILE A 144 1.62 29.82 -41.16
C ILE A 144 3.01 29.20 -40.93
N PHE A 145 3.67 29.59 -39.83
CA PHE A 145 4.98 29.05 -39.47
C PHE A 145 4.92 27.56 -39.16
N THR A 146 3.90 27.11 -38.41
CA THR A 146 3.71 25.69 -38.08
C THR A 146 3.49 24.87 -39.35
N TYR A 147 2.70 25.39 -40.31
CA TYR A 147 2.49 24.74 -41.61
C TYR A 147 3.80 24.59 -42.40
N PHE A 148 4.61 25.65 -42.48
CA PHE A 148 5.91 25.61 -43.17
C PHE A 148 6.92 24.67 -42.48
N MET A 149 6.97 24.69 -41.15
CA MET A 149 7.87 23.85 -40.35
C MET A 149 7.44 22.39 -40.27
N PHE A 150 6.19 22.07 -40.62
CA PHE A 150 5.65 20.71 -40.54
C PHE A 150 6.54 19.68 -41.25
N PHE A 151 6.98 19.96 -42.48
CA PHE A 151 7.82 19.05 -43.25
C PHE A 151 9.17 18.79 -42.57
N PHE A 152 9.83 19.84 -42.07
CA PHE A 152 11.09 19.71 -41.34
C PHE A 152 10.94 18.96 -40.01
N ASN A 153 9.82 19.17 -39.33
CA ASN A 153 9.50 18.49 -38.08
C ASN A 153 9.26 16.99 -38.26
N ILE A 154 8.84 16.53 -39.44
CA ILE A 154 8.77 15.09 -39.75
C ILE A 154 10.17 14.46 -39.66
N PHE A 155 11.18 15.06 -40.30
CA PHE A 155 12.56 14.55 -40.26
C PHE A 155 13.16 14.62 -38.86
N MET A 156 12.96 15.73 -38.14
CA MET A 156 13.37 15.86 -36.74
C MET A 156 12.68 14.81 -35.85
N GLY A 157 11.40 14.51 -36.13
CA GLY A 157 10.63 13.48 -35.43
C GLY A 157 11.18 12.07 -35.63
N ILE A 158 11.60 11.72 -36.86
CA ILE A 158 12.25 10.44 -37.14
C ILE A 158 13.56 10.31 -36.34
N MET A 159 14.39 11.35 -36.36
CA MET A 159 15.65 11.36 -35.59
C MET A 159 15.40 11.29 -34.07
N SER A 160 14.40 12.02 -33.57
CA SER A 160 14.00 11.98 -32.16
C SER A 160 13.50 10.58 -31.75
N CYS A 161 12.78 9.88 -32.63
CA CYS A 161 12.36 8.50 -32.40
C CYS A 161 13.56 7.54 -32.27
N LEU A 162 14.59 7.70 -33.11
CA LEU A 162 15.82 6.91 -33.00
C LEU A 162 16.56 7.20 -31.68
N ILE A 163 16.67 8.47 -31.28
CA ILE A 163 17.26 8.85 -29.99
C ILE A 163 16.47 8.23 -28.83
N ARG A 164 15.14 8.26 -28.88
CA ARG A 164 14.27 7.62 -27.88
C ARG A 164 14.57 6.13 -27.70
N ILE A 165 14.82 5.40 -28.78
CA ILE A 165 15.18 3.98 -28.72
C ILE A 165 16.55 3.79 -28.04
N ILE A 166 17.53 4.62 -28.42
CA ILE A 166 18.88 4.57 -27.84
C ILE A 166 18.84 4.88 -26.33
N GLU A 167 18.12 5.93 -25.93
CA GLU A 167 17.92 6.30 -24.53
C GLU A 167 17.21 5.19 -23.75
N ALA A 168 16.17 4.57 -24.32
CA ALA A 168 15.47 3.47 -23.68
C ALA A 168 16.38 2.25 -23.44
N ILE A 169 17.24 1.91 -24.40
CA ILE A 169 18.22 0.83 -24.25
C ILE A 169 19.26 1.20 -23.18
N ALA A 170 19.82 2.41 -23.25
CA ALA A 170 20.85 2.87 -22.32
C ALA A 170 20.33 2.92 -20.87
N ILE A 171 19.18 3.56 -20.64
CA ILE A 171 18.54 3.64 -19.32
C ILE A 171 18.09 2.25 -18.88
N GLY A 172 17.54 1.44 -19.78
CA GLY A 172 17.12 0.07 -19.49
C GLY A 172 18.25 -0.78 -18.94
N ILE A 173 19.44 -0.74 -19.53
CA ILE A 173 20.62 -1.49 -19.06
C ILE A 173 21.05 -1.03 -17.66
N VAL A 174 21.08 0.29 -17.40
CA VAL A 174 21.49 0.85 -16.10
C VAL A 174 20.48 0.50 -14.99
N VAL A 175 19.19 0.51 -15.32
CA VAL A 175 18.10 0.23 -14.37
C VAL A 175 17.83 -1.28 -14.23
N LEU A 176 18.33 -2.14 -15.12
CA LEU A 176 18.03 -3.58 -15.12
C LEU A 176 18.33 -4.29 -13.79
N ALA A 177 19.40 -3.91 -13.09
CA ALA A 177 19.78 -4.51 -11.80
C ALA A 177 18.87 -4.07 -10.64
N ARG A 178 18.09 -3.01 -10.84
CA ARG A 178 17.36 -2.28 -9.81
C ARG A 178 15.91 -2.72 -9.80
N LEU A 179 15.44 -3.19 -8.65
CA LEU A 179 14.03 -3.54 -8.44
C LEU A 179 13.22 -2.40 -7.80
N ASP A 180 13.88 -1.30 -7.42
CA ASP A 180 13.24 -0.18 -6.71
C ASP A 180 12.46 0.77 -7.63
N ASN A 181 12.66 0.66 -8.93
CA ASN A 181 11.91 1.37 -9.98
C ASN A 181 11.50 0.34 -11.04
N SER A 182 10.32 0.49 -11.63
CA SER A 182 9.97 -0.31 -12.79
C SER A 182 10.70 0.19 -14.04
N THR A 183 11.09 -0.76 -14.90
CA THR A 183 11.60 -0.45 -16.25
C THR A 183 10.48 -0.10 -17.23
N LEU A 184 9.24 -0.44 -16.88
CA LEU A 184 8.04 -0.18 -17.66
C LEU A 184 7.48 1.22 -17.36
N PRO A 185 6.70 1.81 -18.28
CA PRO A 185 6.02 3.08 -18.02
C PRO A 185 5.00 2.92 -16.89
N ARG A 186 4.67 4.04 -16.22
CA ARG A 186 3.83 4.07 -15.01
C ARG A 186 2.51 3.28 -15.12
N SER A 187 1.84 3.34 -16.26
CA SER A 187 0.58 2.62 -16.48
C SER A 187 0.72 1.10 -16.56
N PHE A 188 1.94 0.59 -16.81
CA PHE A 188 2.24 -0.83 -17.00
C PHE A 188 3.19 -1.38 -15.92
N GLU A 189 3.38 -0.66 -14.80
CA GLU A 189 4.23 -1.11 -13.68
C GLU A 189 3.76 -2.47 -13.10
N PHE A 190 2.47 -2.78 -13.19
CA PHE A 190 1.91 -4.04 -12.71
C PHE A 190 2.40 -5.28 -13.48
N LEU A 191 2.94 -5.09 -14.70
CA LEU A 191 3.51 -6.17 -15.51
C LEU A 191 4.97 -6.48 -15.13
N ASP A 192 5.58 -5.68 -14.26
CA ASP A 192 6.95 -5.88 -13.80
C ASP A 192 6.97 -6.75 -12.53
N PRO A 193 7.34 -8.04 -12.63
CA PRO A 193 7.36 -8.95 -11.48
C PRO A 193 8.46 -8.58 -10.47
N GLY A 194 9.54 -7.93 -10.94
CA GLY A 194 10.64 -7.48 -10.10
C GLY A 194 10.19 -6.33 -9.19
N PHE A 195 9.58 -5.30 -9.79
CA PHE A 195 9.04 -4.17 -9.05
C PHE A 195 7.87 -4.57 -8.12
N SER A 196 7.00 -5.47 -8.57
CA SER A 196 5.92 -6.02 -7.73
C SER A 196 6.45 -6.74 -6.48
N ALA A 197 7.53 -7.53 -6.61
CA ALA A 197 8.18 -8.17 -5.49
C ALA A 197 8.79 -7.15 -4.51
N TYR A 198 9.44 -6.10 -5.02
CA TYR A 198 9.96 -5.01 -4.20
C TYR A 198 8.85 -4.26 -3.44
N CYS A 199 7.73 -3.97 -4.09
CA CYS A 199 6.57 -3.34 -3.45
C CYS A 199 6.02 -4.22 -2.31
N GLY A 200 5.91 -5.53 -2.53
CA GLY A 200 5.49 -6.45 -1.47
C GLY A 200 6.45 -6.45 -0.28
N PHE A 201 7.76 -6.49 -0.55
CA PHE A 201 8.79 -6.44 0.48
C PHE A 201 8.77 -5.15 1.29
N ILE A 202 8.76 -3.97 0.65
CA ILE A 202 8.83 -2.70 1.35
C ILE A 202 7.57 -2.43 2.20
N HIS A 203 6.40 -2.84 1.73
CA HIS A 203 5.15 -2.74 2.51
C HIS A 203 5.14 -3.69 3.70
N MET A 204 5.64 -4.92 3.54
CA MET A 204 5.78 -5.88 4.63
C MET A 204 6.75 -5.36 5.71
N GLU A 205 7.90 -4.84 5.29
CA GLU A 205 8.87 -4.19 6.18
C GLU A 205 8.24 -3.02 6.91
N ALA A 206 7.56 -2.12 6.20
CA ALA A 206 6.95 -0.96 6.83
C ALA A 206 5.85 -1.31 7.84
N ALA A 207 5.05 -2.35 7.58
CA ALA A 207 4.00 -2.82 8.47
C ALA A 207 4.55 -3.41 9.78
N HIS A 208 5.65 -4.16 9.71
CA HIS A 208 6.20 -4.86 10.88
C HIS A 208 7.29 -4.09 11.65
N THR A 209 7.98 -3.14 11.00
CA THR A 209 9.12 -2.42 11.59
C THR A 209 8.86 -0.95 11.86
N HIS A 210 7.59 -0.51 11.89
CA HIS A 210 7.27 0.90 12.07
C HIS A 210 7.86 1.47 13.38
N PRO A 211 8.80 2.44 13.33
CA PRO A 211 9.57 2.84 14.49
C PRO A 211 8.71 3.48 15.59
N VAL A 212 7.67 4.24 15.20
CA VAL A 212 6.73 4.86 16.16
C VAL A 212 5.99 3.80 16.98
N VAL A 213 5.53 2.72 16.35
CA VAL A 213 4.78 1.65 17.02
C VAL A 213 5.70 0.88 17.95
N SER A 214 6.91 0.56 17.48
CA SER A 214 7.92 -0.12 18.29
C SER A 214 8.29 0.68 19.55
N VAL A 215 8.54 1.98 19.42
CA VAL A 215 8.84 2.87 20.56
C VAL A 215 7.63 3.00 21.47
N PHE A 216 6.42 3.14 20.93
CA PHE A 216 5.19 3.21 21.73
C PHE A 216 4.98 1.95 22.58
N ILE A 217 5.12 0.75 21.99
CA ILE A 217 5.02 -0.52 22.72
C ILE A 217 6.09 -0.61 23.81
N ARG A 218 7.35 -0.23 23.50
CA ARG A 218 8.43 -0.20 24.49
C ARG A 218 8.10 0.73 25.65
N LEU A 219 7.59 1.93 25.38
CA LEU A 219 7.15 2.89 26.40
C LEU A 219 6.07 2.28 27.30
N LEU A 220 5.03 1.68 26.71
CA LEU A 220 3.95 1.03 27.46
C LEU A 220 4.46 -0.11 28.35
N THR A 221 5.36 -0.94 27.83
CA THR A 221 5.98 -2.04 28.59
C THR A 221 6.79 -1.51 29.77
N THR A 222 7.66 -0.52 29.55
CA THR A 222 8.46 0.10 30.62
C THR A 222 7.56 0.73 31.70
N MET A 223 6.49 1.42 31.30
CA MET A 223 5.53 2.01 32.26
C MET A 223 4.75 0.95 33.03
N SER A 224 4.39 -0.16 32.39
CA SER A 224 3.70 -1.29 33.04
C SER A 224 4.56 -1.95 34.11
N VAL A 225 5.83 -2.23 33.79
CA VAL A 225 6.80 -2.82 34.72
C VAL A 225 7.04 -1.88 35.91
N GLY A 226 7.31 -0.59 35.67
CA GLY A 226 7.52 0.38 36.75
C GLY A 226 6.28 0.59 37.64
N ARG A 227 5.06 0.39 37.11
CA ARG A 227 3.83 0.39 37.91
C ARG A 227 3.73 -0.86 38.78
N LYS A 228 4.13 -2.03 38.27
CA LYS A 228 4.14 -3.28 39.02
C LYS A 228 5.14 -3.23 40.17
N GLU A 229 6.38 -2.80 39.93
CA GLU A 229 7.41 -2.65 40.96
C GLU A 229 7.02 -1.68 42.08
N ASN A 230 6.40 -0.54 41.74
CA ASN A 230 5.88 0.39 42.75
C ASN A 230 4.73 -0.23 43.58
N THR A 231 3.90 -1.08 42.97
CA THR A 231 2.80 -1.74 43.67
C THR A 231 3.33 -2.85 44.59
N ASP A 232 4.32 -3.62 44.14
CA ASP A 232 4.97 -4.67 44.93
C ASP A 232 5.78 -4.07 46.08
N SER A 233 6.51 -2.98 45.84
CA SER A 233 7.24 -2.23 46.88
C SER A 233 6.29 -1.62 47.93
N ALA A 234 5.14 -1.09 47.50
CA ALA A 234 4.11 -0.59 48.41
C ALA A 234 3.48 -1.72 49.24
N ARG A 235 3.22 -2.90 48.65
CA ARG A 235 2.72 -4.07 49.38
C ARG A 235 3.71 -4.56 50.44
N VAL A 236 5.02 -4.58 50.13
CA VAL A 236 6.08 -4.97 51.08
C VAL A 236 6.22 -3.95 52.23
N GLN A 237 6.07 -2.66 51.96
CA GLN A 237 6.06 -1.64 53.03
C GLN A 237 4.82 -1.74 53.92
N ILE A 238 3.65 -2.06 53.35
CA ILE A 238 2.41 -2.27 54.13
C ILE A 238 2.54 -3.49 55.04
N SER A 239 3.04 -4.63 54.55
CA SER A 239 3.22 -5.83 55.38
C SER A 239 4.27 -5.64 56.47
N THR A 240 5.33 -4.86 56.22
CA THR A 240 6.34 -4.52 57.24
C THR A 240 5.76 -3.59 58.32
N ASN A 241 4.96 -2.59 57.91
CA ASN A 241 4.28 -1.69 58.85
C ASN A 241 3.16 -2.36 59.65
N GLU A 242 2.43 -3.33 59.09
CA GLU A 242 1.45 -4.11 59.85
C GLU A 242 2.12 -4.95 60.94
N ASN A 243 3.28 -5.57 60.65
CA ASN A 243 4.05 -6.31 61.65
C ASN A 243 4.63 -5.39 62.74
N LEU A 244 5.07 -4.18 62.38
CA LEU A 244 5.54 -3.17 63.34
C LEU A 244 4.40 -2.55 64.16
N ASN A 245 3.23 -2.35 63.57
CA ASN A 245 2.04 -1.84 64.25
C ASN A 245 1.43 -2.89 65.18
N ARG A 246 1.45 -4.19 64.85
CA ARG A 246 1.07 -5.26 65.79
C ARG A 246 1.91 -5.29 67.06
N LEU A 247 3.15 -4.81 67.02
CA LEU A 247 4.02 -4.62 68.20
C LEU A 247 3.74 -3.32 68.97
N ARG A 248 3.10 -2.33 68.33
CA ARG A 248 2.77 -1.01 68.91
C ARG A 248 1.33 -0.88 69.40
N THR A 249 0.47 -1.86 69.14
CA THR A 249 -0.91 -1.88 69.61
C THR A 249 -1.01 -2.33 71.07
N SER A 250 -0.49 -1.49 71.96
CA SER A 250 -1.01 -1.27 73.30
C SER A 250 -0.91 0.23 73.52
N ARG A 251 -2.07 0.87 73.75
CA ARG A 251 -2.32 2.33 73.90
C ARG A 251 -2.55 3.11 72.58
N ASN A 252 -3.82 3.51 72.41
CA ASN A 252 -4.37 4.58 71.55
C ASN A 252 -4.83 4.20 70.12
N TYR A 253 -5.97 3.51 70.04
CA TYR A 253 -6.86 3.56 68.88
C TYR A 253 -7.85 4.72 69.04
N ALA A 254 -7.91 5.65 68.07
CA ALA A 254 -9.13 6.37 67.67
C ALA A 254 -8.94 7.50 66.62
N ARG A 255 -7.74 7.79 66.07
CA ARG A 255 -7.60 9.02 65.23
C ARG A 255 -6.94 8.93 63.84
N PHE A 256 -6.46 7.79 63.38
CA PHE A 256 -5.63 7.73 62.17
C PHE A 256 -6.15 6.83 61.04
N GLN A 257 -7.46 6.54 60.97
CA GLN A 257 -7.96 5.57 59.98
C GLN A 257 -8.48 6.17 58.65
N ASN A 258 -8.49 7.50 58.50
CA ASN A 258 -9.09 8.15 57.32
C ASN A 258 -8.11 8.75 56.31
N ASP A 259 -6.81 8.87 56.59
CA ASP A 259 -5.90 9.63 55.71
C ASP A 259 -5.16 8.76 54.67
N ASP A 260 -4.90 7.48 54.99
CA ASP A 260 -4.09 6.62 54.13
C ASP A 260 -4.86 6.10 52.90
N THR A 261 -6.17 5.89 52.99
CA THR A 261 -7.04 5.48 51.86
C THR A 261 -7.27 6.62 50.85
N ILE A 262 -7.19 7.88 51.31
CA ILE A 262 -7.40 9.08 50.50
C ILE A 262 -6.15 9.42 49.65
N SER A 263 -4.95 9.05 50.12
CA SER A 263 -3.69 9.39 49.44
C SER A 263 -3.48 8.61 48.13
N VAL A 264 -3.96 7.37 48.04
CA VAL A 264 -3.87 6.50 46.85
C VAL A 264 -4.83 6.94 45.75
N THR A 265 -6.05 7.36 46.11
CA THR A 265 -7.06 7.88 45.17
C THR A 265 -6.72 9.28 44.65
N LYS A 266 -6.11 10.15 45.47
CA LYS A 266 -5.70 11.51 45.06
C LYS A 266 -4.62 11.54 43.97
N ARG A 267 -3.71 10.55 43.90
CA ARG A 267 -2.74 10.45 42.79
C ARG A 267 -3.43 10.20 41.45
N GLY A 268 -4.38 9.26 41.43
CA GLY A 268 -5.18 8.97 40.23
C GLY A 268 -5.96 10.19 39.73
N VAL A 269 -6.60 10.94 40.62
CA VAL A 269 -7.39 12.14 40.24
C VAL A 269 -6.49 13.25 39.66
N LYS A 270 -5.30 13.49 40.23
CA LYS A 270 -4.34 14.48 39.71
C LYS A 270 -3.81 14.10 38.33
N ASP A 271 -3.51 12.81 38.12
CA ASP A 271 -3.01 12.30 36.85
C ASP A 271 -4.10 12.34 35.75
N ILE A 272 -5.36 12.04 36.11
CA ILE A 272 -6.52 12.18 35.21
C ILE A 272 -6.74 13.64 34.81
N ALA A 273 -6.66 14.58 35.75
CA ALA A 273 -6.79 16.00 35.45
C ALA A 273 -5.70 16.49 34.50
N ARG A 274 -4.43 16.09 34.73
CA ARG A 274 -3.30 16.39 33.83
C ARG A 274 -3.50 15.81 32.44
N PHE A 275 -3.93 14.55 32.34
CA PHE A 275 -4.24 13.91 31.07
C PHE A 275 -5.33 14.68 30.29
N ASN A 276 -6.42 15.09 30.96
CA ASN A 276 -7.49 15.86 30.36
C ASN A 276 -7.02 17.22 29.82
N TRP A 277 -6.11 17.90 30.54
CA TRP A 277 -5.49 19.14 30.07
C TRP A 277 -4.58 18.91 28.87
N HIS A 278 -3.77 17.85 28.85
CA HIS A 278 -2.94 17.50 27.68
C HIS A 278 -3.79 17.18 26.46
N VAL A 279 -4.89 16.43 26.61
CA VAL A 279 -5.83 16.16 25.52
C VAL A 279 -6.44 17.46 24.99
N THR A 280 -6.86 18.35 25.89
CA THR A 280 -7.45 19.66 25.51
C THR A 280 -6.44 20.52 24.76
N TYR A 281 -5.20 20.60 25.24
CA TYR A 281 -4.10 21.30 24.58
C TYR A 281 -3.83 20.77 23.16
N THR A 282 -3.74 19.45 23.00
CA THR A 282 -3.54 18.81 21.69
C THR A 282 -4.71 19.11 20.73
N LEU A 283 -5.95 19.07 21.20
CA LEU A 283 -7.13 19.36 20.38
C LEU A 283 -7.26 20.83 19.97
N LEU A 284 -6.79 21.75 20.81
CA LEU A 284 -6.82 23.18 20.53
C LEU A 284 -5.80 23.55 19.44
N ASN A 285 -4.61 22.94 19.48
CA ASN A 285 -3.56 23.17 18.50
C ASN A 285 -3.73 22.36 17.20
N ASN A 286 -4.59 21.34 17.20
CA ASN A 286 -4.83 20.49 16.03
C ASN A 286 -6.33 20.44 15.68
N PRO A 287 -6.87 21.46 15.00
CA PRO A 287 -8.32 21.59 14.74
C PRO A 287 -8.86 20.44 13.90
N MET A 288 -8.08 19.88 12.98
CA MET A 288 -8.49 18.73 12.15
C MET A 288 -8.78 17.49 13.00
N ILE A 289 -7.94 17.21 14.00
CA ILE A 289 -8.09 16.07 14.92
C ILE A 289 -9.39 16.18 15.74
N ARG A 290 -9.83 17.40 16.05
CA ARG A 290 -11.09 17.64 16.76
C ARG A 290 -12.30 17.12 15.97
N ILE A 291 -12.32 17.35 14.66
CA ILE A 291 -13.40 16.88 13.77
C ILE A 291 -13.40 15.36 13.74
N TYR A 292 -12.24 14.75 13.48
CA TYR A 292 -12.08 13.30 13.43
C TYR A 292 -12.49 12.62 14.75
N ARG A 293 -12.04 13.16 15.89
CA ARG A 293 -12.38 12.61 17.22
C ARG A 293 -13.86 12.69 17.52
N LYS A 294 -14.53 13.81 17.21
CA LYS A 294 -15.96 13.97 17.49
C LYS A 294 -16.79 12.97 16.67
N GLY A 295 -16.49 12.85 15.37
CA GLY A 295 -17.15 11.89 14.48
C GLY A 295 -16.96 10.45 14.94
N TYR A 296 -15.72 10.06 15.26
CA TYR A 296 -15.39 8.72 15.76
C TYR A 296 -16.11 8.38 17.07
N ILE A 297 -16.16 9.30 18.03
CA ILE A 297 -16.85 9.08 19.31
C ILE A 297 -18.37 8.97 19.13
N GLN A 298 -18.96 9.73 18.20
CA GLN A 298 -20.38 9.62 17.87
C GLN A 298 -20.69 8.27 17.23
N ALA A 299 -19.88 7.84 16.25
CA ALA A 299 -19.97 6.53 15.62
C ALA A 299 -19.88 5.40 16.66
N LEU A 300 -18.93 5.47 17.60
CA LEU A 300 -18.78 4.51 18.69
C LEU A 300 -20.00 4.43 19.61
N ARG A 301 -20.61 5.56 19.96
CA ARG A 301 -21.82 5.59 20.80
C ARG A 301 -22.99 4.92 20.07
N LYS A 302 -23.17 5.22 18.79
CA LYS A 302 -24.21 4.65 17.93
C LYS A 302 -24.04 3.14 17.76
N ALA A 303 -22.81 2.69 17.46
CA ALA A 303 -22.47 1.27 17.39
C ALA A 303 -22.84 0.53 18.69
N ARG A 304 -22.53 1.13 19.84
CA ARG A 304 -22.83 0.55 21.15
C ARG A 304 -24.33 0.46 21.44
N SER A 305 -25.12 1.47 21.08
CA SER A 305 -26.58 1.42 21.22
C SER A 305 -27.22 0.36 20.31
N GLU A 306 -26.64 0.12 19.14
CA GLU A 306 -27.13 -0.86 18.16
C GLU A 306 -26.52 -2.28 18.36
N GLY A 307 -25.62 -2.43 19.35
CA GLY A 307 -24.91 -3.67 19.64
C GLY A 307 -24.04 -4.17 18.47
N ILE A 308 -23.46 -3.26 17.69
CA ILE A 308 -22.60 -3.55 16.55
C ILE A 308 -21.13 -3.51 17.00
N HIS A 309 -20.39 -4.58 16.70
CA HIS A 309 -18.96 -4.65 16.99
C HIS A 309 -18.17 -3.92 15.90
N ILE A 310 -17.34 -2.95 16.29
CA ILE A 310 -16.49 -2.22 15.35
C ILE A 310 -15.22 -3.03 15.10
N PRO A 311 -14.91 -3.43 13.86
CA PRO A 311 -13.66 -4.12 13.56
C PRO A 311 -12.47 -3.19 13.81
N VAL A 312 -11.38 -3.73 14.35
CA VAL A 312 -10.10 -3.00 14.42
C VAL A 312 -9.56 -2.90 12.99
N SER A 313 -9.67 -1.73 12.39
CA SER A 313 -9.24 -1.46 11.01
C SER A 313 -8.57 -0.10 10.94
N ASP A 314 -7.59 0.03 10.04
CA ASP A 314 -6.95 1.31 9.73
C ASP A 314 -7.89 2.28 9.00
N LYS A 315 -8.97 1.76 8.40
CA LYS A 315 -10.01 2.58 7.78
C LYS A 315 -10.92 3.17 8.84
N MET A 316 -11.20 4.47 8.71
CA MET A 316 -12.14 5.16 9.58
C MET A 316 -13.52 4.50 9.46
N PHE A 317 -14.05 4.02 10.58
CA PHE A 317 -15.43 3.53 10.63
C PHE A 317 -16.38 4.73 10.58
N THR A 318 -16.95 4.97 9.40
CA THR A 318 -17.83 6.12 9.17
C THR A 318 -19.27 5.79 9.54
N GLU A 319 -20.12 6.82 9.60
CA GLU A 319 -21.55 6.61 9.79
C GLU A 319 -22.19 5.82 8.64
N PHE A 320 -21.63 5.89 7.43
CA PHE A 320 -22.06 5.05 6.31
C PHE A 320 -21.73 3.57 6.53
N ASP A 321 -20.55 3.26 7.06
CA ASP A 321 -20.16 1.89 7.39
C ASP A 321 -21.02 1.32 8.52
N LEU A 322 -21.43 2.17 9.48
CA LEU A 322 -22.41 1.84 10.51
C LEU A 322 -23.76 1.42 9.93
N VAL A 323 -24.31 2.25 9.03
CA VAL A 323 -25.60 1.98 8.39
C VAL A 323 -25.51 0.66 7.61
N LYS A 324 -24.47 0.47 6.81
CA LYS A 324 -24.24 -0.78 6.08
C LYS A 324 -24.13 -2.00 7.00
N SER A 325 -23.43 -1.88 8.12
CA SER A 325 -23.32 -2.96 9.11
C SER A 325 -24.66 -3.26 9.79
N SER A 326 -25.45 -2.22 10.06
CA SER A 326 -26.78 -2.35 10.69
C SER A 326 -27.79 -3.03 9.75
N GLU A 327 -27.79 -2.67 8.46
CA GLU A 327 -28.61 -3.29 7.42
C GLU A 327 -28.26 -4.77 7.24
N GLN A 328 -26.97 -5.10 7.28
CA GLN A 328 -26.49 -6.47 7.15
C GLN A 328 -26.97 -7.34 8.33
N LYS A 329 -26.88 -6.82 9.55
CA LYS A 329 -27.40 -7.48 10.76
C LYS A 329 -28.93 -7.61 10.77
N GLU A 330 -29.64 -6.68 10.13
CA GLU A 330 -31.09 -6.75 9.96
C GLU A 330 -31.49 -7.82 8.95
N LYS A 331 -30.77 -7.94 7.82
CA LYS A 331 -30.95 -9.04 6.87
C LYS A 331 -30.71 -10.40 7.51
N GLU A 332 -29.63 -10.54 8.28
CA GLU A 332 -29.33 -11.79 9.02
C GLU A 332 -30.46 -12.14 9.99
N ARG A 333 -31.02 -11.16 10.72
CA ARG A 333 -32.17 -11.39 11.61
C ARG A 333 -33.42 -11.81 10.84
N LEU A 334 -33.69 -11.24 9.67
CA LEU A 334 -34.81 -11.62 8.82
C LEU A 334 -34.65 -13.06 8.30
N GLU A 335 -33.45 -13.44 7.88
CA GLU A 335 -33.13 -14.82 7.46
C GLU A 335 -33.29 -15.82 8.61
N GLU A 336 -32.85 -15.48 9.83
CA GLU A 336 -33.08 -16.31 11.01
C GLU A 336 -34.57 -16.46 11.35
N LEU A 337 -35.34 -15.37 11.26
CA LEU A 337 -36.78 -15.40 11.48
C LEU A 337 -37.50 -16.28 10.45
N ASP A 338 -37.10 -16.23 9.18
CA ASP A 338 -37.67 -17.09 8.14
C ASP A 338 -37.27 -18.56 8.30
N LYS A 339 -36.04 -18.84 8.76
CA LYS A 339 -35.64 -20.20 9.19
C LYS A 339 -36.49 -20.68 10.37
N ILE A 340 -36.74 -19.84 11.36
CA ILE A 340 -37.59 -20.21 12.51
C ILE A 340 -39.05 -20.42 12.09
N LYS A 341 -39.59 -19.57 11.21
CA LYS A 341 -40.94 -19.74 10.66
C LYS A 341 -41.06 -21.04 9.88
N SER A 342 -40.12 -21.34 8.98
CA SER A 342 -40.14 -22.59 8.22
C SER A 342 -40.05 -23.82 9.13
N LEU A 343 -39.21 -23.79 10.17
CA LEU A 343 -39.15 -24.85 11.19
C LEU A 343 -40.47 -25.01 11.97
N LYS A 344 -41.14 -23.90 12.34
CA LYS A 344 -42.46 -23.94 12.97
C LYS A 344 -43.52 -24.53 12.04
N THR A 345 -43.57 -24.14 10.77
CA THR A 345 -44.50 -24.68 9.79
C THR A 345 -44.29 -26.19 9.60
N ILE A 346 -43.04 -26.65 9.54
CA ILE A 346 -42.70 -28.07 9.48
C ILE A 346 -43.17 -28.80 10.75
N SER A 347 -43.00 -28.20 11.93
CA SER A 347 -43.48 -28.80 13.19
C SER A 347 -45.02 -28.89 13.26
N GLN A 348 -45.74 -27.89 12.75
CA GLN A 348 -47.20 -27.90 12.68
C GLN A 348 -47.72 -28.94 11.68
N LEU A 349 -47.07 -29.08 10.53
CA LEU A 349 -47.36 -30.15 9.56
C LEU A 349 -47.16 -31.53 10.20
N LYS A 350 -46.07 -31.73 10.96
CA LYS A 350 -45.78 -32.99 11.65
C LYS A 350 -46.79 -33.32 12.76
N ASN A 351 -47.31 -32.30 13.46
CA ASN A 351 -48.37 -32.49 14.45
C ASN A 351 -49.74 -32.75 13.79
N ALA A 352 -50.02 -32.12 12.66
CA ALA A 352 -51.24 -32.37 11.88
C ALA A 352 -51.26 -33.79 11.30
N THR A 353 -50.13 -34.29 10.77
CA THR A 353 -50.02 -35.68 10.29
C THR A 353 -50.12 -36.71 11.41
N ASN A 354 -49.60 -36.41 12.61
CA ASN A 354 -49.78 -37.28 13.78
C ASN A 354 -51.24 -37.27 14.28
N PHE A 355 -51.96 -36.15 14.14
CA PHE A 355 -53.37 -36.07 14.50
C PHE A 355 -54.26 -36.82 13.50
N THR A 356 -53.99 -36.73 12.19
CA THR A 356 -54.70 -37.54 11.19
C THR A 356 -54.41 -39.03 11.35
N ALA A 357 -53.16 -39.43 11.62
CA ALA A 357 -52.84 -40.84 11.92
C ALA A 357 -53.53 -41.39 13.18
N MET A 358 -53.88 -40.52 14.13
CA MET A 358 -54.59 -40.89 15.36
C MET A 358 -56.12 -40.90 15.17
N VAL A 359 -56.65 -40.14 14.19
CA VAL A 359 -58.07 -40.15 13.79
C VAL A 359 -58.38 -41.32 12.84
N ASP A 360 -57.43 -41.71 11.98
CA ASP A 360 -57.58 -42.84 11.04
C ASP A 360 -57.49 -44.21 11.71
N GLY A 361 -57.06 -44.27 12.98
CA GLY A 361 -57.03 -45.50 13.78
C GLY A 361 -58.37 -45.91 14.38
N ARG A 362 -59.49 -45.24 14.05
CA ARG A 362 -60.79 -45.46 14.71
C ARG A 362 -61.99 -45.80 13.82
N ASN A 363 -61.87 -45.82 12.50
CA ASN A 363 -62.95 -46.27 11.62
C ASN A 363 -62.49 -47.36 10.63
N GLU A 364 -63.15 -48.52 10.77
CA GLU A 364 -63.56 -49.46 9.70
C GLU A 364 -62.44 -50.16 8.88
N THR A 365 -62.09 -51.42 9.16
CA THR A 365 -62.76 -52.64 8.66
C THR A 365 -63.64 -52.45 7.41
N VAL A 366 -63.13 -52.84 6.23
CA VAL A 366 -63.70 -53.84 5.28
C VAL A 366 -63.27 -53.56 3.82
N ALA A 367 -62.85 -54.64 3.15
CA ALA A 367 -62.81 -54.90 1.70
C ALA A 367 -61.61 -54.42 0.84
N MET A 368 -60.78 -55.41 0.50
CA MET A 368 -60.28 -55.80 -0.84
C MET A 368 -60.53 -54.87 -2.03
N GLY A 369 -59.46 -54.65 -2.81
CA GLY A 369 -59.54 -54.31 -4.23
C GLY A 369 -58.23 -53.75 -4.78
N ASP A 370 -57.43 -54.60 -5.42
CA ASP A 370 -56.26 -54.23 -6.24
C ASP A 370 -56.59 -53.14 -7.27
N ILE A 371 -55.62 -52.27 -7.55
CA ILE A 371 -55.04 -51.95 -8.89
C ILE A 371 -54.18 -50.68 -8.73
N GLY A 372 -52.91 -50.78 -9.10
CA GLY A 372 -51.87 -49.78 -8.84
C GLY A 372 -51.87 -48.54 -9.75
N VAL A 373 -50.84 -47.71 -9.54
CA VAL A 373 -49.97 -47.03 -10.53
C VAL A 373 -49.19 -45.90 -9.83
N SER A 374 -47.87 -45.90 -10.04
CA SER A 374 -46.89 -44.79 -9.97
C SER A 374 -46.69 -44.07 -8.62
N GLU A 375 -45.50 -43.66 -8.18
CA GLU A 375 -44.11 -43.83 -8.62
C GLU A 375 -43.26 -43.32 -7.44
N GLN A 376 -42.33 -44.15 -7.00
CA GLN A 376 -41.38 -43.85 -5.93
C GLN A 376 -40.36 -42.80 -6.43
N VAL A 377 -40.16 -41.72 -5.66
CA VAL A 377 -38.99 -41.52 -4.78
C VAL A 377 -37.65 -41.47 -5.53
N LYS A 378 -36.97 -40.33 -5.32
CA LYS A 378 -35.57 -39.96 -5.61
C LYS A 378 -35.34 -39.30 -6.96
N GLU A 379 -35.06 -38.01 -6.91
CA GLU A 379 -33.77 -37.52 -7.38
C GLU A 379 -33.41 -36.23 -6.65
N GLY A 380 -32.25 -36.26 -6.00
CA GLY A 380 -31.56 -35.07 -5.55
C GLY A 380 -30.52 -34.67 -6.60
N VAL A 381 -30.11 -33.41 -6.49
CA VAL A 381 -28.84 -32.86 -7.00
C VAL A 381 -28.75 -32.82 -8.54
N TYR A 382 -28.88 -31.64 -9.13
CA TYR A 382 -27.83 -30.94 -9.90
C TYR A 382 -28.41 -29.69 -10.60
N GLN A 383 -27.80 -28.54 -10.30
CA GLN A 383 -27.51 -27.39 -11.17
C GLN A 383 -28.58 -26.78 -12.10
N MET A 384 -28.79 -25.46 -11.97
CA MET A 384 -28.18 -24.41 -12.81
C MET A 384 -28.49 -23.02 -12.21
N GLN A 385 -27.48 -22.19 -11.88
CA GLN A 385 -26.91 -21.13 -12.74
C GLN A 385 -27.99 -20.08 -13.12
N THR A 386 -27.93 -18.82 -12.68
CA THR A 386 -26.94 -17.81 -13.12
C THR A 386 -27.17 -16.51 -12.33
N PHE A 387 -26.13 -15.96 -11.71
CA PHE A 387 -26.05 -14.54 -11.35
C PHE A 387 -25.12 -13.88 -12.37
N VAL A 388 -25.63 -12.82 -13.01
CA VAL A 388 -24.88 -11.78 -13.72
C VAL A 388 -24.73 -10.59 -12.78
#